data_AF-A0A7U6KIC4-F1
#
_entry.id   AF-A0A7U6KIC4-F1
#
_cell.length_a   1.000
_cell.length_b   1.000
_cell.length_c   1.000
_cell.angle_alpha   90.00
_cell.angle_beta   90.00
_cell.angle_gamma   90.00
#
_symmetry.space_group_name_H-M   'P 1'
#
loop_
_entity.id
_entity.type
_entity.pdbx_description
1 polymer ?
#
loop_
_entity_poly.entity_id
_entity_poly.type
_entity_poly.pdbx_seq_one_letter_code
_entity_poly.pdbx_strand_id
1 'polypeptide(L)' 'MVDIALFLDTHPCDKEALETYQHYKSMLKDARSEYTECYGPLLKTDVNCENYWTWIERPWPWE' A
#
# COMPACT_ATOMS: atom_id res chain seq x y z
N MET A 1 1.66 -10.25 6.92
CA MET A 1 0.58 -10.34 5.91
C MET A 1 0.63 -11.62 5.11
N VAL A 2 1.81 -12.07 4.65
CA VAL A 2 1.96 -13.32 3.87
C VAL A 2 1.43 -14.53 4.64
N ASP A 3 1.73 -14.65 5.93
CA ASP A 3 1.25 -15.78 6.74
C ASP A 3 -0.28 -15.78 6.95
N ILE A 4 -0.90 -14.61 7.14
CA ILE A 4 -2.35 -14.49 7.27
C ILE A 4 -3.03 -14.83 5.95
N ALA A 5 -2.47 -14.39 4.81
CA ALA A 5 -2.97 -14.74 3.49
C ALA A 5 -2.87 -16.25 3.24
N LEU A 6 -1.73 -16.87 3.57
CA LEU A 6 -1.53 -18.31 3.46
C LEU A 6 -2.48 -19.10 4.36
N PHE A 7 -2.77 -18.61 5.56
CA PHE A 7 -3.78 -19.20 6.44
C PHE A 7 -5.18 -19.11 5.83
N LEU A 8 -5.56 -17.95 5.29
CA LEU A 8 -6.84 -17.73 4.62
C LEU A 8 -7.02 -18.58 3.34
N ASP A 9 -5.93 -18.96 2.65
CA ASP A 9 -6.00 -19.89 1.51
C ASP A 9 -6.57 -21.26 1.91
N THR A 10 -6.38 -21.65 3.17
CA THR A 10 -6.90 -22.92 3.73
C THR A 10 -8.20 -22.72 4.54
N HIS A 11 -8.40 -21.55 5.13
CA HIS A 11 -9.55 -21.21 5.99
C HIS A 11 -10.20 -19.89 5.54
N PRO A 12 -10.85 -19.83 4.36
CA PRO A 12 -11.32 -18.58 3.75
C PRO A 12 -12.48 -17.92 4.50
N CYS A 13 -13.16 -18.65 5.38
CA CYS A 13 -14.29 -18.16 6.17
C CYS A 13 -13.90 -17.80 7.61
N ASP A 14 -12.61 -17.86 7.95
CA ASP A 14 -12.13 -17.48 9.27
C ASP A 14 -12.25 -15.96 9.47
N LYS A 15 -13.18 -15.55 10.35
CA LYS A 15 -13.50 -14.15 10.57
C LYS A 15 -12.35 -13.39 11.25
N GLU A 16 -11.65 -14.03 12.18
CA GLU A 16 -10.57 -13.40 12.93
C GLU A 16 -9.38 -13.11 12.00
N ALA A 17 -9.02 -14.08 11.15
CA ALA A 17 -7.97 -13.92 10.15
C ALA A 17 -8.33 -12.84 9.11
N LEU A 18 -9.60 -12.77 8.68
CA LEU A 18 -10.08 -11.72 7.77
C LEU A 18 -10.02 -10.33 8.40
N GLU A 19 -10.49 -10.17 9.64
CA GLU A 19 -10.43 -8.90 10.37
C GLU A 19 -8.98 -8.44 10.56
N THR A 20 -8.11 -9.36 10.97
CA THR A 20 -6.67 -9.10 11.14
C THR A 20 -6.03 -8.70 9.81
N TYR A 21 -6.33 -9.40 8.72
CA TYR A 21 -5.84 -9.06 7.39
C TYR A 21 -6.27 -7.65 6.98
N GLN A 22 -7.54 -7.29 7.17
CA GLN A 22 -8.06 -5.96 6.83
C GLN A 22 -7.43 -4.87 7.68
N HIS A 23 -7.22 -5.11 8.98
CA HIS A 23 -6.57 -4.17 9.89
C HIS A 23 -5.17 -3.81 9.40
N TYR A 24 -4.32 -4.80 9.15
CA TYR A 24 -2.96 -4.55 8.65
C TYR A 24 -2.94 -3.94 7.25
N LYS A 25 -3.89 -4.31 6.39
CA LYS A 25 -4.03 -3.71 5.06
C LYS A 25 -4.35 -2.22 5.14
N SER A 26 -5.22 -1.81 6.08
CA SER A 26 -5.52 -0.39 6.33
C SER A 26 -4.29 0.34 6.84
N MET A 27 -3.62 -0.19 7.87
CA MET A 27 -2.42 0.43 8.43
C MET A 27 -1.33 0.65 7.37
N LEU A 28 -1.13 -0.33 6.49
CA LEU A 28 -0.14 -0.21 5.42
C LEU A 28 -0.54 0.81 4.36
N LYS A 29 -1.83 0.92 4.06
CA LYS A 29 -2.36 1.97 3.18
C LYS A 29 -2.12 3.36 3.79
N ASP A 30 -2.39 3.53 5.07
CA ASP A 30 -2.25 4.82 5.76
C ASP A 30 -0.78 5.24 5.82
N ALA A 31 0.11 4.34 6.25
CA ALA A 31 1.56 4.58 6.27
C ALA A 31 2.13 4.90 4.87
N ARG A 32 1.62 4.22 3.84
CA ARG A 32 2.01 4.49 2.45
C ARG A 32 1.48 5.84 1.96
N SER A 33 0.27 6.22 2.35
CA SER A 33 -0.30 7.53 2.04
C SER A 33 0.52 8.65 2.67
N GLU A 34 0.85 8.53 3.95
CA GLU A 34 1.68 9.49 4.68
C GLU A 34 3.06 9.65 4.03
N TYR A 35 3.70 8.53 3.68
CA TYR A 35 4.98 8.58 2.96
C TYR A 35 4.83 9.23 1.58
N THR A 36 3.77 8.90 0.84
CA THR A 36 3.53 9.43 -0.50
C THR A 36 3.25 10.94 -0.48
N GLU A 37 2.60 11.44 0.56
CA GLU A 37 2.34 12.87 0.76
C GLU A 37 3.64 13.65 1.02
N CYS A 38 4.53 13.11 1.86
CA CYS A 38 5.81 13.75 2.17
C CYS A 38 6.83 13.63 1.02
N TYR A 39 6.98 12.43 0.47
CA TYR A 39 8.10 12.06 -0.40
C TYR A 39 7.71 11.80 -1.86
N GLY A 40 6.43 11.80 -2.18
CA GLY A 40 5.93 11.54 -3.54
C GLY A 40 5.62 10.05 -3.78
N PRO A 41 5.07 9.71 -4.96
CA PRO A 41 4.53 8.38 -5.25
C PRO A 41 5.61 7.28 -5.14
N LEU A 42 5.41 6.34 -4.22
CA LEU A 42 6.30 5.18 -4.03
C LEU A 42 6.19 4.16 -5.17
N LEU A 43 4.99 3.99 -5.72
CA LEU A 43 4.70 3.08 -6.81
C LEU A 43 3.97 3.82 -7.93
N LYS A 44 4.12 3.31 -9.16
CA LYS A 44 3.42 3.87 -10.33
C LYS A 44 1.89 3.90 -10.17
N THR A 45 1.34 3.03 -9.32
CA THR A 45 -0.09 2.98 -9.00
C THR A 45 -0.54 4.11 -8.06
N ASP A 46 0.38 4.78 -7.39
CA ASP A 46 0.10 5.89 -6.46
C ASP A 46 0.09 7.24 -7.17
N VAL A 47 0.41 7.26 -8.46
CA VAL A 47 0.42 8.46 -9.28
C VAL A 47 -1.02 8.82 -9.60
N ASN A 48 -1.49 9.94 -9.03
CA ASN A 48 -2.79 10.46 -9.37
C ASN A 48 -2.73 11.11 -10.78
N CYS A 49 -2.98 10.30 -11.81
CA CYS A 49 -2.85 10.67 -13.22
C CYS A 49 -4.06 11.45 -13.76
N GLU A 50 -4.68 12.33 -12.95
CA GLU A 50 -5.85 13.08 -13.43
C GLU A 50 -5.47 14.23 -14.36
N ASN A 51 -4.28 14.84 -14.23
CA ASN A 51 -3.86 15.97 -15.09
C ASN A 51 -2.36 16.06 -15.39
N TYR A 52 -1.48 15.26 -14.76
CA TYR A 52 -0.03 15.35 -14.94
C TYR A 52 0.68 14.07 -14.47
N TRP A 53 1.76 13.66 -15.16
CA TRP A 53 2.53 12.45 -14.82
C TRP A 53 3.61 12.78 -13.78
N THR A 54 3.22 12.80 -12.51
CA THR A 54 4.10 13.16 -11.37
C THR A 54 5.18 12.13 -11.03
N TRP A 55 5.20 10.97 -11.69
CA TRP A 55 6.24 9.95 -11.48
C TRP A 55 7.65 10.43 -11.84
N ILE A 56 7.78 11.39 -12.75
CA ILE A 56 9.08 11.84 -13.28
C ILE A 56 9.60 13.10 -12.55
N GLU A 57 8.80 13.75 -11.70
CA GLU A 57 9.05 15.14 -11.31
C GLU A 57 10.00 15.33 -10.11
N ARG A 58 10.36 14.28 -9.36
CA ARG A 58 11.32 14.43 -8.25
C ARG A 58 12.73 13.98 -8.67
N PRO A 59 13.77 14.81 -8.45
CA PRO A 59 15.15 14.31 -8.51
C PRO A 59 15.28 13.19 -7.49
N TRP A 60 15.86 12.07 -7.91
CA TRP A 60 16.03 10.95 -7.00
C TRP A 60 16.98 11.40 -5.88
N PRO A 61 16.75 10.97 -4.62
CA PRO A 61 17.52 11.45 -3.46
C PRO A 61 19.02 11.06 -3.47
N TRP A 62 19.53 10.49 -4.57
CA TRP A 62 20.92 10.12 -4.78
C TRP A 62 21.57 10.79 -5.99
N GLU A 63 20.95 11.82 -6.56
CA GLU A 63 21.66 12.71 -7.48
C GLU A 63 22.53 13.74 -6.75
#